data_AF-A0A937GQJ0-F1
#
_entry.id   AF-A0A937GQJ0-F1
#
_cell.length_a   1.000
_cell.length_b   1.000
_cell.length_c   1.000
_cell.angle_alpha   90.00
_cell.angle_beta   90.00
_cell.angle_gamma   90.00
#
_symmetry.space_group_name_H-M   'P 1'
#
loop_
_entity.id
_entity.type
_entity.pdbx_description
1 polymer ?
#
loop_
_entity_poly.entity_id
_entity_poly.type
_entity_poly.pdbx_seq_one_letter_code
_entity_poly.pdbx_strand_id
1 'polypeptide(L)'
;MNTCIRLTTSLFLFLIFASCSSSNELQFEVTYDASLASSAFDGRLLVLVSSSDRSEPRFQINDNDDTGIVIGKDVSNWEAETPELVGGNEAIYPLENLKELKAGRYYVQALLHKYDTFELANGHSVQLPMDQGEGQHWNTSPKNIYSAPQWIEITANTKKVQLHLSEEIPPITPVADSEYIKHIRIQSEMLTAFWGRPMYLQANVLVPHGFDKDAATQYPLMVFHGHFPKTFGGFRPEPPTAPENDDVYNARFGITGYEYIQQKEAHDFYQQWVSDDFPRFIAVEIQHQNPYYDDSYAV
;
A
#
# COMPACT_ATOMS: atom_id res chain seq x y z
N MET A 1 -59.80 54.24 28.46
CA MET A 1 -60.73 53.22 27.91
C MET A 1 -59.89 52.36 26.98
N ASN A 2 -59.75 51.08 27.33
CA ASN A 2 -58.66 50.20 26.91
C ASN A 2 -58.70 49.82 25.42
N THR A 3 -57.58 49.98 24.72
CA THR A 3 -57.34 49.38 23.41
C THR A 3 -56.56 48.08 23.61
N CYS A 4 -57.22 46.96 23.28
CA CYS A 4 -56.74 45.61 23.47
C CYS A 4 -55.90 45.18 22.25
N ILE A 5 -54.61 44.96 22.42
CA ILE A 5 -53.73 44.32 21.43
C ILE A 5 -53.79 42.81 21.68
N ARG A 6 -54.32 42.03 20.74
CA ARG A 6 -54.21 40.57 20.77
C ARG A 6 -53.05 40.13 19.86
N LEU A 7 -52.02 39.61 20.51
CA LEU A 7 -50.85 38.96 19.94
C LEU A 7 -51.28 37.58 19.39
N THR A 8 -51.11 37.34 18.09
CA THR A 8 -51.26 36.02 17.49
C THR A 8 -49.90 35.32 17.49
N THR A 9 -49.70 34.41 18.45
CA THR A 9 -48.52 33.53 18.53
C THR A 9 -48.68 32.40 17.52
N SER A 10 -47.88 32.40 16.44
CA SER A 10 -47.84 31.30 15.48
C SER A 10 -46.72 30.33 15.89
N LEU A 11 -47.12 29.13 16.33
CA LEU A 11 -46.22 28.06 16.77
C LEU A 11 -45.76 27.26 15.54
N PHE A 12 -44.51 27.49 15.10
CA PHE A 12 -43.88 26.70 14.03
C PHE A 12 -43.37 25.38 14.61
N LEU A 13 -44.09 24.29 14.34
CA LEU A 13 -43.68 22.93 14.70
C LEU A 13 -42.78 22.37 13.58
N PHE A 14 -41.47 22.35 13.81
CA PHE A 14 -40.52 21.68 12.92
C PHE A 14 -40.62 20.15 13.13
N LEU A 15 -41.33 19.46 12.24
CA LEU A 15 -41.26 18.00 12.15
C LEU A 15 -39.95 17.61 11.47
N ILE A 16 -38.98 17.12 12.24
CA ILE A 16 -37.79 16.45 11.72
C ILE A 16 -38.22 15.02 11.35
N PHE A 17 -38.51 14.79 10.07
CA PHE A 17 -38.60 13.43 9.55
C PHE A 17 -37.18 12.86 9.43
N ALA A 18 -36.71 12.20 10.48
CA ALA A 18 -35.60 11.28 10.37
C ALA A 18 -36.11 10.03 9.64
N SER A 19 -35.99 10.02 8.31
CA SER A 19 -36.12 8.79 7.53
C SER A 19 -34.91 7.92 7.83
N CYS A 20 -35.03 7.03 8.82
CA CYS A 20 -34.20 5.84 8.89
C CYS A 20 -34.63 4.90 7.75
N SER A 21 -34.04 5.10 6.58
CA SER A 21 -34.06 4.09 5.53
C SER A 21 -33.24 2.91 6.04
N SER A 22 -33.88 1.86 6.55
CA SER A 22 -33.21 0.59 6.77
C SER A 22 -32.85 -0.01 5.41
N SER A 23 -31.65 0.30 4.92
CA SER A 23 -31.12 -0.32 3.71
C SER A 23 -31.03 -1.83 3.95
N ASN A 24 -31.74 -2.62 3.16
CA ASN A 24 -31.71 -4.09 3.25
C ASN A 24 -30.42 -4.70 2.67
N GLU A 25 -29.40 -3.87 2.44
CA GLU A 25 -28.17 -4.22 1.76
C GLU A 25 -27.10 -4.59 2.78
N LEU A 26 -26.21 -5.51 2.40
CA LEU A 26 -25.09 -5.91 3.21
C LEU A 26 -24.21 -4.69 3.54
N GLN A 27 -23.88 -4.52 4.81
CA GLN A 27 -22.94 -3.51 5.28
C GLN A 27 -21.84 -4.15 6.12
N PHE A 28 -20.62 -3.69 5.92
CA PHE A 28 -19.49 -3.95 6.79
C PHE A 28 -19.40 -2.78 7.77
N GLU A 29 -19.62 -3.06 9.04
CA GLU A 29 -19.36 -2.12 10.13
C GLU A 29 -17.95 -2.33 10.61
N VAL A 30 -17.13 -1.30 10.44
CA VAL A 30 -15.72 -1.34 10.75
C VAL A 30 -15.43 -0.36 11.88
N THR A 31 -14.66 -0.81 12.87
CA THR A 31 -14.15 0.01 13.98
C THR A 31 -12.65 -0.21 14.10
N TYR A 32 -11.95 0.61 14.88
CA TYR A 32 -10.55 0.37 15.19
C TYR A 32 -10.24 0.62 16.66
N ASP A 33 -9.27 -0.14 17.17
CA ASP A 33 -8.83 -0.11 18.57
C ASP A 33 -8.25 1.27 18.93
N ALA A 34 -8.73 1.85 20.03
CA ALA A 34 -8.22 3.12 20.54
C ALA A 34 -6.70 3.14 20.81
N SER A 35 -6.08 1.99 21.07
CA SER A 35 -4.62 1.88 21.25
C SER A 35 -3.80 2.15 19.98
N LEU A 36 -4.43 2.06 18.79
CA LEU A 36 -3.77 2.32 17.50
C LEU A 36 -3.72 3.80 17.13
N ALA A 37 -4.39 4.68 17.89
CA ALA A 37 -4.55 6.08 17.55
C ALA A 37 -4.19 7.03 18.69
N SER A 38 -3.42 8.05 18.34
CA SER A 38 -3.30 9.27 19.15
C SER A 38 -4.28 10.37 18.73
N SER A 39 -4.90 10.22 17.55
CA SER A 39 -5.86 11.15 16.94
C SER A 39 -6.75 10.41 15.94
N ALA A 40 -7.81 11.05 15.47
CA ALA A 40 -8.62 10.54 14.38
C ALA A 40 -7.80 10.35 13.09
N PHE A 41 -8.26 9.46 12.21
CA PHE A 41 -7.60 9.18 10.92
C PHE A 41 -8.41 9.72 9.73
N ASP A 42 -7.66 10.20 8.74
CA ASP A 42 -8.13 10.36 7.36
C ASP A 42 -7.55 9.22 6.51
N GLY A 43 -8.25 8.82 5.45
CA GLY A 43 -7.72 7.82 4.54
C GLY A 43 -8.78 7.11 3.71
N ARG A 44 -8.40 5.95 3.18
CA ARG A 44 -9.29 5.05 2.46
C ARG A 44 -9.46 3.75 3.22
N LEU A 45 -10.67 3.52 3.71
CA LEU A 45 -11.07 2.28 4.36
C LEU A 45 -11.41 1.24 3.30
N LEU A 46 -10.72 0.11 3.37
CA LEU A 46 -10.83 -1.01 2.45
C LEU A 46 -11.41 -2.22 3.18
N VAL A 47 -12.44 -2.83 2.59
CA VAL A 47 -12.92 -4.17 2.98
C VAL A 47 -12.56 -5.15 1.87
N LEU A 48 -11.86 -6.19 2.26
CA LEU A 48 -11.23 -7.18 1.39
C LEU A 48 -11.94 -8.51 1.61
N VAL A 49 -12.37 -9.15 0.52
CA VAL A 49 -13.15 -10.39 0.56
C VAL A 49 -12.50 -11.39 -0.40
N SER A 50 -12.10 -12.55 0.12
CA SER A 50 -11.56 -13.66 -0.67
C SER A 50 -12.34 -14.95 -0.42
N SER A 51 -12.33 -15.86 -1.38
CA SER A 51 -12.81 -17.23 -1.22
C SER A 51 -11.71 -18.22 -0.78
N SER A 52 -10.50 -17.74 -0.49
CA SER A 52 -9.33 -18.56 -0.17
C SER A 52 -8.55 -18.01 1.02
N ASP A 53 -8.00 -18.92 1.83
CA ASP A 53 -7.07 -18.65 2.93
C ASP A 53 -5.60 -18.94 2.56
N ARG A 54 -5.28 -18.99 1.24
CA ARG A 54 -3.89 -19.16 0.76
C ARG A 54 -2.92 -18.10 1.31
N SER A 55 -3.45 -16.91 1.55
CA SER A 55 -2.81 -15.75 2.16
C SER A 55 -3.89 -14.86 2.77
N GLU A 56 -3.52 -13.80 3.49
CA GLU A 56 -4.52 -12.83 3.95
C GLU A 56 -5.21 -12.13 2.76
N PRO A 57 -6.49 -11.74 2.87
CA PRO A 57 -7.23 -11.09 1.78
C PRO A 57 -6.55 -9.85 1.19
N ARG A 58 -5.81 -9.05 1.98
CA ARG A 58 -5.04 -7.89 1.49
C ARG A 58 -3.93 -8.23 0.48
N PHE A 59 -3.54 -9.49 0.36
CA PHE A 59 -2.54 -9.97 -0.61
C PHE A 59 -3.17 -10.65 -1.82
N GLN A 60 -4.50 -10.60 -1.96
CA GLN A 60 -5.22 -11.34 -2.99
C GLN A 60 -5.92 -10.42 -4.01
N ILE A 61 -5.68 -9.12 -3.99
CA ILE A 61 -6.20 -8.19 -5.02
C ILE A 61 -5.19 -8.07 -6.17
N ASN A 62 -5.61 -8.38 -7.39
CA ASN A 62 -4.76 -8.37 -8.58
C ASN A 62 -5.60 -8.20 -9.87
N ASP A 63 -4.96 -8.20 -11.05
CA ASP A 63 -5.61 -7.97 -12.35
C ASP A 63 -5.98 -9.26 -13.11
N ASN A 64 -6.05 -10.42 -12.44
CA ASN A 64 -6.35 -11.70 -13.06
C ASN A 64 -7.69 -12.28 -12.52
N ASP A 65 -8.17 -13.36 -13.14
CA ASP A 65 -9.49 -13.97 -12.83
C ASP A 65 -9.61 -14.55 -11.40
N ASP A 66 -8.50 -14.69 -10.68
CA ASP A 66 -8.41 -15.18 -9.30
C ASP A 66 -8.39 -14.09 -8.22
N THR A 67 -8.52 -12.82 -8.63
CA THR A 67 -8.53 -11.68 -7.71
C THR A 67 -9.65 -11.79 -6.68
N GLY A 68 -9.31 -11.39 -5.45
CA GLY A 68 -10.29 -11.09 -4.42
C GLY A 68 -11.09 -9.84 -4.76
N ILE A 69 -12.05 -9.55 -3.90
CA ILE A 69 -12.92 -8.39 -3.98
C ILE A 69 -12.42 -7.34 -3.00
N VAL A 70 -12.38 -6.07 -3.41
CA VAL A 70 -12.10 -4.93 -2.55
C VAL A 70 -13.21 -3.90 -2.66
N ILE A 71 -13.68 -3.39 -1.53
CA ILE A 71 -14.66 -2.31 -1.41
C ILE A 71 -13.96 -1.15 -0.72
N GLY A 72 -13.99 0.04 -1.31
CA GLY A 72 -13.26 1.20 -0.80
C GLY A 72 -14.17 2.38 -0.51
N LYS A 73 -14.04 2.94 0.70
CA LYS A 73 -14.72 4.15 1.17
C LYS A 73 -13.69 5.13 1.74
N ASP A 74 -13.78 6.40 1.36
CA ASP A 74 -12.97 7.44 2.00
C ASP A 74 -13.54 7.76 3.40
N VAL A 75 -12.65 7.89 4.38
CA VAL A 75 -12.99 8.27 5.76
C VAL A 75 -12.25 9.55 6.11
N SER A 76 -12.89 10.41 6.89
CA SER A 76 -12.27 11.65 7.36
C SER A 76 -12.61 11.91 8.82
N ASN A 77 -11.59 12.31 9.58
CA ASN A 77 -11.63 12.49 11.03
C ASN A 77 -12.33 11.30 11.71
N TRP A 78 -12.00 10.08 11.27
CA TRP A 78 -12.55 8.86 11.82
C TRP A 78 -11.96 8.59 13.20
N GLU A 79 -12.80 8.62 14.23
CA GLU A 79 -12.42 8.43 15.63
C GLU A 79 -12.44 6.96 16.06
N ALA A 80 -11.57 6.61 17.01
CA ALA A 80 -11.47 5.24 17.53
C ALA A 80 -12.80 4.76 18.12
N GLU A 81 -13.05 3.45 18.01
CA GLU A 81 -14.29 2.81 18.46
C GLU A 81 -15.59 3.35 17.82
N THR A 82 -15.51 4.30 16.89
CA THR A 82 -16.66 4.81 16.15
C THR A 82 -16.86 3.96 14.89
N PRO A 83 -18.07 3.41 14.64
CA PRO A 83 -18.29 2.56 13.49
C PRO A 83 -18.36 3.35 12.17
N GLU A 84 -17.58 2.92 11.18
CA GLU A 84 -17.75 3.29 9.78
C GLU A 84 -18.47 2.18 9.02
N LEU A 85 -19.46 2.57 8.23
CA LEU A 85 -20.24 1.66 7.40
C LEU A 85 -19.70 1.66 5.97
N VAL A 86 -19.25 0.50 5.51
CA VAL A 86 -18.78 0.25 4.14
C VAL A 86 -19.77 -0.69 3.45
N GLY A 87 -20.38 -0.24 2.35
CA GLY A 87 -21.34 -1.03 1.58
C GLY A 87 -22.34 -0.17 0.81
N GLY A 88 -23.21 -0.82 0.03
CA GLY A 88 -24.20 -0.13 -0.82
C GLY A 88 -23.62 0.36 -2.14
N ASN A 89 -23.38 1.68 -2.26
CA ASN A 89 -22.96 2.35 -3.50
C ASN A 89 -21.44 2.62 -3.58
N GLU A 90 -20.66 2.09 -2.64
CA GLU A 90 -19.22 2.33 -2.64
C GLU A 90 -18.52 1.62 -3.79
N ALA A 91 -17.42 2.22 -4.25
CA ALA A 91 -16.59 1.64 -5.29
C ALA A 91 -16.11 0.25 -4.85
N ILE A 92 -16.36 -0.74 -5.71
CA ILE A 92 -16.02 -2.13 -5.51
C ILE A 92 -15.29 -2.64 -6.75
N TYR A 93 -14.36 -3.56 -6.56
CA TYR A 93 -13.64 -4.25 -7.62
C TYR A 93 -13.57 -5.75 -7.29
N PRO A 94 -13.69 -6.67 -8.26
CA PRO A 94 -14.00 -6.43 -9.68
C PRO A 94 -15.50 -6.36 -9.99
N LEU A 95 -16.38 -6.45 -8.97
CA LEU A 95 -17.83 -6.38 -9.14
C LEU A 95 -18.28 -4.96 -9.50
N GLU A 96 -19.48 -4.80 -10.07
CA GLU A 96 -20.04 -3.46 -10.30
C GLU A 96 -20.64 -2.86 -9.02
N ASN A 97 -21.19 -3.72 -8.15
CA ASN A 97 -21.80 -3.32 -6.89
C ASN A 97 -21.89 -4.52 -5.92
N LEU A 98 -22.09 -4.24 -4.63
CA LEU A 98 -22.08 -5.28 -3.59
C LEU A 98 -23.24 -6.29 -3.70
N LYS A 99 -24.31 -6.02 -4.46
CA LYS A 99 -25.43 -6.95 -4.64
C LYS A 99 -25.06 -8.15 -5.52
N GLU A 100 -23.99 -8.04 -6.30
CA GLU A 100 -23.46 -9.12 -7.13
C GLU A 100 -22.66 -10.14 -6.32
N LEU A 101 -22.31 -9.80 -5.07
CA LEU A 101 -21.68 -10.74 -4.15
C LEU A 101 -22.65 -11.89 -3.86
N LYS A 102 -22.30 -13.08 -4.34
CA LYS A 102 -23.11 -14.28 -4.15
C LYS A 102 -23.10 -14.68 -2.68
N ALA A 103 -24.15 -15.38 -2.25
CA ALA A 103 -24.15 -16.02 -0.96
C ALA A 103 -23.04 -17.10 -0.91
N GLY A 104 -22.35 -17.18 0.22
CA GLY A 104 -21.26 -18.13 0.43
C GLY A 104 -20.40 -17.78 1.61
N ARG A 105 -19.39 -18.63 1.83
CA ARG A 105 -18.40 -18.46 2.89
C ARG A 105 -17.17 -17.74 2.34
N TYR A 106 -16.79 -16.64 2.98
CA TYR A 106 -15.68 -15.78 2.55
C TYR A 106 -14.70 -15.51 3.69
N TYR A 107 -13.43 -15.33 3.33
CA TYR A 107 -12.37 -14.83 4.20
C TYR A 107 -12.29 -13.32 4.05
N VAL A 108 -12.63 -12.59 5.11
CA VAL A 108 -12.85 -11.15 5.08
C VAL A 108 -11.87 -10.43 5.99
N GLN A 109 -11.34 -9.31 5.52
CA GLN A 109 -10.38 -8.46 6.23
C GLN A 109 -10.72 -6.98 5.98
N ALA A 110 -10.45 -6.11 6.94
CA ALA A 110 -10.47 -4.67 6.72
C ALA A 110 -9.07 -4.07 6.89
N LEU A 111 -8.79 -3.00 6.13
CA LEU A 111 -7.54 -2.25 6.19
C LEU A 111 -7.85 -0.77 5.98
N LEU A 112 -7.27 0.11 6.79
CA LEU A 112 -7.27 1.54 6.54
C LEU A 112 -5.94 1.94 5.89
N HIS A 113 -6.02 2.44 4.66
CA HIS A 113 -4.91 3.13 4.03
C HIS A 113 -4.91 4.58 4.50
N LYS A 114 -4.01 4.91 5.43
CA LYS A 114 -3.96 6.23 6.09
C LYS A 114 -3.46 7.30 5.12
N TYR A 115 -4.11 8.45 5.13
CA TYR A 115 -3.68 9.63 4.39
C TYR A 115 -3.17 10.70 5.35
N ASP A 116 -2.12 11.40 4.92
CA ASP A 116 -1.63 12.62 5.55
C ASP A 116 -2.07 13.82 4.70
N THR A 117 -2.26 14.96 5.35
CA THR A 117 -2.42 16.25 4.65
C THR A 117 -1.05 16.85 4.36
N PHE A 118 -0.78 17.16 3.09
CA PHE A 118 0.43 17.80 2.62
C PHE A 118 0.13 19.24 2.23
N GLU A 119 0.85 20.18 2.86
CA GLU A 119 0.82 21.59 2.51
C GLU A 119 1.94 21.87 1.50
N LEU A 120 1.57 21.94 0.22
CA LEU A 120 2.54 22.06 -0.86
C LEU A 120 3.04 23.50 -1.01
N ALA A 121 4.30 23.67 -1.42
CA ALA A 121 4.91 24.99 -1.64
C ALA A 121 4.23 25.84 -2.72
N ASN A 122 3.40 25.22 -3.58
CA ASN A 122 2.59 25.92 -4.58
C ASN A 122 1.28 26.49 -4.01
N GLY A 123 1.03 26.36 -2.70
CA GLY A 123 -0.14 26.88 -2.00
C GLY A 123 -1.37 25.96 -2.02
N HIS A 124 -1.24 24.74 -2.54
CA HIS A 124 -2.30 23.73 -2.51
C HIS A 124 -2.13 22.78 -1.31
N SER A 125 -3.25 22.33 -0.76
CA SER A 125 -3.30 21.27 0.24
C SER A 125 -3.89 20.01 -0.39
N VAL A 126 -3.25 18.85 -0.17
CA VAL A 126 -3.68 17.55 -0.71
C VAL A 126 -3.64 16.49 0.37
N GLN A 127 -4.61 15.57 0.37
CA GLN A 127 -4.59 14.38 1.22
C GLN A 127 -4.12 13.18 0.43
N LEU A 128 -2.99 12.59 0.84
CA LEU A 128 -2.33 11.50 0.12
C LEU A 128 -1.76 10.47 1.09
N PRO A 129 -1.58 9.21 0.68
CA PRO A 129 -0.79 8.27 1.45
C PRO A 129 0.69 8.64 1.40
N MET A 130 1.39 8.49 2.52
CA MET A 130 2.84 8.69 2.58
C MET A 130 3.56 7.38 2.24
N ASP A 131 4.33 7.38 1.15
CA ASP A 131 5.27 6.31 0.85
C ASP A 131 6.30 6.17 1.98
N GLN A 132 6.38 4.98 2.57
CA GLN A 132 7.29 4.67 3.67
C GLN A 132 8.36 3.63 3.30
N GLY A 133 8.57 3.40 2.00
CA GLY A 133 9.58 2.49 1.45
C GLY A 133 8.99 1.23 0.80
N GLU A 134 7.68 1.14 0.67
CA GLU A 134 6.95 0.03 0.06
C GLU A 134 6.61 0.26 -1.42
N GLY A 135 6.97 1.41 -2.00
CA GLY A 135 6.65 1.70 -3.40
C GLY A 135 5.14 1.82 -3.66
N GLN A 136 4.42 2.52 -2.77
CA GLN A 136 2.96 2.73 -2.88
C GLN A 136 2.11 1.44 -2.86
N HIS A 137 2.65 0.33 -2.35
CA HIS A 137 1.89 -0.87 -2.04
C HIS A 137 1.07 -0.71 -0.75
N TRP A 138 -0.16 -0.21 -0.88
CA TRP A 138 -1.10 0.06 0.21
C TRP A 138 -1.28 -1.11 1.21
N ASN A 139 -1.21 -2.35 0.73
CA ASN A 139 -1.42 -3.57 1.51
C ASN A 139 -0.25 -3.90 2.46
N THR A 140 0.92 -3.30 2.21
CA THR A 140 2.15 -3.42 3.01
C THR A 140 2.68 -2.08 3.52
N SER A 141 1.95 -0.98 3.31
CA SER A 141 2.39 0.34 3.72
C SER A 141 2.45 0.45 5.25
N PRO A 142 3.64 0.72 5.84
CA PRO A 142 3.80 0.89 7.28
C PRO A 142 2.77 1.83 7.91
N LYS A 143 2.43 1.59 9.17
CA LYS A 143 1.43 2.35 9.95
C LYS A 143 -0.02 2.23 9.47
N ASN A 144 -0.31 1.71 8.28
CA ASN A 144 -1.68 1.31 7.98
C ASN A 144 -2.16 0.31 9.03
N ILE A 145 -3.42 0.42 9.40
CA ILE A 145 -4.02 -0.46 10.40
C ILE A 145 -4.98 -1.44 9.73
N TYR A 146 -5.08 -2.64 10.26
CA TYR A 146 -5.87 -3.70 9.66
C TYR A 146 -6.46 -4.63 10.73
N SER A 147 -7.48 -5.38 10.32
CA SER A 147 -8.08 -6.43 11.14
C SER A 147 -7.38 -7.76 10.90
N ALA A 148 -7.38 -8.64 11.89
CA ALA A 148 -7.18 -10.05 11.62
C ALA A 148 -8.25 -10.53 10.62
N PRO A 149 -7.88 -11.39 9.65
CA PRO A 149 -8.83 -11.93 8.69
C PRO A 149 -9.73 -13.00 9.34
N GLN A 150 -11.01 -13.04 8.96
CA GLN A 150 -12.00 -13.93 9.56
C GLN A 150 -12.93 -14.57 8.52
N TRP A 151 -13.36 -15.80 8.80
CA TRP A 151 -14.34 -16.50 7.95
C TRP A 151 -15.75 -16.05 8.27
N ILE A 152 -16.50 -15.65 7.24
CA ILE A 152 -17.84 -15.09 7.35
C ILE A 152 -18.77 -15.79 6.36
N GLU A 153 -19.93 -16.23 6.87
CA GLU A 153 -21.01 -16.77 6.02
C GLU A 153 -21.93 -15.62 5.60
N ILE A 154 -21.91 -15.28 4.31
CA ILE A 154 -22.76 -14.26 3.72
C ILE A 154 -23.98 -14.95 3.10
N THR A 155 -25.16 -14.61 3.60
CA THR A 155 -26.46 -15.11 3.11
C THR A 155 -27.35 -13.93 2.71
N ALA A 156 -28.49 -14.20 2.06
CA ALA A 156 -29.48 -13.15 1.74
C ALA A 156 -30.01 -12.39 3.00
N ASN A 157 -29.90 -13.00 4.18
CA ASN A 157 -30.32 -12.41 5.44
C ASN A 157 -29.17 -11.68 6.17
N THR A 158 -27.92 -11.84 5.72
CA THR A 158 -26.78 -11.15 6.31
C THR A 158 -26.89 -9.66 5.98
N LYS A 159 -27.19 -8.84 6.98
CA LYS A 159 -27.30 -7.38 6.84
C LYS A 159 -26.03 -6.65 7.28
N LYS A 160 -25.34 -7.21 8.27
CA LYS A 160 -24.23 -6.55 8.93
C LYS A 160 -23.12 -7.53 9.22
N VAL A 161 -21.89 -7.11 8.94
CA VAL A 161 -20.66 -7.83 9.24
C VAL A 161 -19.77 -6.89 10.04
N GLN A 162 -19.28 -7.32 11.20
CA GLN A 162 -18.42 -6.49 12.04
C GLN A 162 -16.95 -6.85 11.85
N LEU A 163 -16.13 -5.84 11.58
CA LEU A 163 -14.68 -5.94 11.48
C LEU A 163 -14.06 -4.94 12.45
N HIS A 164 -12.95 -5.33 13.08
CA HIS A 164 -12.26 -4.50 14.06
C HIS A 164 -10.77 -4.49 13.76
N LEU A 165 -10.23 -3.30 13.50
CA LEU A 165 -8.82 -3.10 13.16
C LEU A 165 -8.04 -3.03 14.46
N SER A 166 -7.11 -3.96 14.64
CA SER A 166 -6.35 -4.17 15.88
C SER A 166 -4.85 -4.30 15.66
N GLU A 167 -4.40 -4.34 14.41
CA GLU A 167 -3.01 -4.52 14.03
C GLU A 167 -2.51 -3.32 13.22
N GLU A 168 -1.22 -3.04 13.32
CA GLU A 168 -0.53 -1.99 12.54
C GLU A 168 0.58 -2.64 11.72
N ILE A 169 0.71 -2.25 10.45
CA ILE A 169 1.79 -2.72 9.58
C ILE A 169 3.12 -2.16 10.09
N PRO A 170 4.12 -3.02 10.40
CA PRO A 170 5.36 -2.56 11.00
C PRO A 170 6.23 -1.75 10.02
N PRO A 171 7.17 -0.94 10.53
CA PRO A 171 8.17 -0.27 9.71
C PRO A 171 8.99 -1.26 8.87
N ILE A 172 9.36 -0.83 7.66
CA ILE A 172 10.24 -1.61 6.79
C ILE A 172 11.66 -1.57 7.35
N THR A 173 12.25 -2.76 7.50
CA THR A 173 13.66 -2.88 7.87
C THR A 173 14.52 -2.55 6.64
N PRO A 174 15.40 -1.54 6.70
CA PRO A 174 16.31 -1.22 5.60
C PRO A 174 17.20 -2.42 5.26
N VAL A 175 17.48 -2.60 3.98
CA VAL A 175 18.44 -3.62 3.53
C VAL A 175 19.84 -3.17 3.94
N ALA A 176 20.60 -4.10 4.52
CA ALA A 176 21.99 -3.84 4.88
C ALA A 176 22.87 -3.79 3.63
N ASP A 177 23.89 -2.94 3.65
CA ASP A 177 24.92 -2.94 2.62
C ASP A 177 25.65 -4.29 2.58
N SER A 178 25.97 -4.72 1.37
CA SER A 178 26.90 -5.81 1.12
C SER A 178 28.26 -5.24 0.67
N GLU A 179 29.20 -6.10 0.30
CA GLU A 179 30.45 -5.67 -0.33
C GLU A 179 30.19 -4.79 -1.57
N TYR A 180 29.26 -5.24 -2.45
CA TYR A 180 29.02 -4.66 -3.77
C TYR A 180 27.80 -3.75 -3.85
N ILE A 181 26.77 -3.99 -3.03
CA ILE A 181 25.52 -3.22 -3.08
C ILE A 181 25.45 -2.29 -1.87
N LYS A 182 25.31 -1.00 -2.14
CA LYS A 182 25.14 0.05 -1.13
C LYS A 182 23.75 0.66 -1.25
N HIS A 183 23.16 1.04 -0.12
CA HIS A 183 21.86 1.69 -0.06
C HIS A 183 22.04 3.11 0.46
N ILE A 184 21.83 4.08 -0.42
CA ILE A 184 21.98 5.49 -0.09
C ILE A 184 20.59 6.05 0.24
N ARG A 185 20.53 6.84 1.31
CA ARG A 185 19.35 7.62 1.67
C ARG A 185 19.77 9.03 2.05
N ILE A 186 19.27 10.01 1.32
CA ILE A 186 19.53 11.43 1.57
C ILE A 186 18.21 12.16 1.76
N GLN A 187 18.17 13.13 2.67
CA GLN A 187 17.05 14.06 2.72
C GLN A 187 17.22 15.10 1.61
N SER A 188 16.19 15.27 0.79
CA SER A 188 16.19 16.29 -0.28
C SER A 188 15.66 17.60 0.26
N GLU A 189 16.47 18.65 0.24
CA GLU A 189 16.06 20.00 0.65
C GLU A 189 14.93 20.54 -0.25
N MET A 190 15.05 20.34 -1.57
CA MET A 190 14.05 20.81 -2.54
C MET A 190 12.71 20.10 -2.38
N LEU A 191 12.71 18.77 -2.22
CA LEU A 191 11.47 18.03 -1.99
C LEU A 191 10.89 18.32 -0.61
N THR A 192 11.74 18.47 0.41
CA THR A 192 11.28 18.83 1.76
C THR A 192 10.57 20.18 1.74
N ALA A 193 11.13 21.16 1.03
CA ALA A 193 10.50 22.47 0.86
C ALA A 193 9.19 22.36 0.07
N PHE A 194 9.14 21.58 -1.00
CA PHE A 194 7.94 21.42 -1.83
C PHE A 194 6.78 20.74 -1.08
N TRP A 195 7.05 19.66 -0.34
CA TRP A 195 6.04 18.85 0.33
C TRP A 195 5.68 19.32 1.75
N GLY A 196 6.39 20.33 2.27
CA GLY A 196 6.17 20.88 3.60
C GLY A 196 6.60 19.97 4.76
N ARG A 197 7.30 18.87 4.47
CA ARG A 197 7.76 17.88 5.45
C ARG A 197 9.04 17.17 4.98
N PRO A 198 9.80 16.50 5.86
CA PRO A 198 11.02 15.78 5.45
C PRO A 198 10.74 14.74 4.36
N MET A 199 11.40 14.90 3.21
CA MET A 199 11.33 13.98 2.07
C MET A 199 12.72 13.43 1.74
N TYR A 200 12.78 12.17 1.33
CA TYR A 200 14.03 11.46 1.12
C TYR A 200 14.13 10.93 -0.31
N LEU A 201 15.34 11.04 -0.88
CA LEU A 201 15.74 10.33 -2.08
C LEU A 201 16.61 9.15 -1.67
N GLN A 202 16.38 8.03 -2.33
CA GLN A 202 17.13 6.81 -2.09
C GLN A 202 17.71 6.26 -3.40
N ALA A 203 18.71 5.42 -3.27
CA ALA A 203 19.30 4.72 -4.40
C ALA A 203 19.96 3.42 -3.96
N ASN A 204 19.78 2.38 -4.76
CA ASN A 204 20.57 1.16 -4.69
C ASN A 204 21.77 1.33 -5.62
N VAL A 205 22.97 1.09 -5.11
CA VAL A 205 24.22 1.33 -5.85
C VAL A 205 25.01 0.04 -5.92
N LEU A 206 25.20 -0.48 -7.13
CA LEU A 206 26.13 -1.56 -7.41
C LEU A 206 27.51 -0.97 -7.76
N VAL A 207 28.49 -1.20 -6.88
CA VAL A 207 29.86 -0.71 -7.04
C VAL A 207 30.73 -1.70 -7.83
N PRO A 208 31.74 -1.22 -8.58
CA PRO A 208 32.63 -2.08 -9.35
C PRO A 208 33.51 -2.94 -8.44
N HIS A 209 34.00 -4.06 -8.97
CA HIS A 209 35.00 -4.86 -8.26
C HIS A 209 36.28 -4.07 -7.96
N GLY A 210 36.76 -4.15 -6.72
CA GLY A 210 37.89 -3.36 -6.22
C GLY A 210 37.55 -1.91 -5.87
N PHE A 211 36.27 -1.56 -5.75
CA PHE A 211 35.84 -0.22 -5.36
C PHE A 211 36.39 0.17 -3.97
N ASP A 212 37.05 1.32 -3.92
CA ASP A 212 37.51 1.98 -2.70
C ASP A 212 36.86 3.36 -2.62
N LYS A 213 36.06 3.58 -1.57
CA LYS A 213 35.36 4.84 -1.32
C LYS A 213 36.30 6.01 -1.00
N ASP A 214 37.54 5.72 -0.58
CA ASP A 214 38.54 6.72 -0.21
C ASP A 214 39.51 7.01 -1.38
N ALA A 215 39.41 6.27 -2.49
CA ALA A 215 40.20 6.49 -3.70
C ALA A 215 39.63 7.65 -4.54
N ALA A 216 40.52 8.33 -5.28
CA ALA A 216 40.14 9.38 -6.23
C ALA A 216 39.67 8.84 -7.60
N THR A 217 39.55 7.52 -7.75
CA THR A 217 39.15 6.87 -9.01
C THR A 217 37.73 7.26 -9.38
N GLN A 218 37.56 7.71 -10.62
CA GLN A 218 36.25 8.04 -11.18
C GLN A 218 35.76 6.90 -12.07
N TYR A 219 34.48 6.54 -11.90
CA TYR A 219 33.83 5.50 -12.68
C TYR A 219 32.71 6.12 -13.52
N PRO A 220 32.47 5.63 -14.75
CA PRO A 220 31.22 5.91 -15.46
C PRO A 220 30.02 5.53 -14.60
N LEU A 221 28.96 6.32 -14.72
CA LEU A 221 27.70 6.11 -14.01
C LEU A 221 26.63 5.59 -14.98
N MET A 222 26.05 4.44 -14.66
CA MET A 222 24.89 3.89 -15.34
C MET A 222 23.67 4.10 -14.46
N VAL A 223 22.69 4.88 -14.93
CA VAL A 223 21.47 5.20 -14.16
C VAL A 223 20.31 4.38 -14.69
N PHE A 224 19.70 3.62 -13.80
CA PHE A 224 18.53 2.79 -14.03
C PHE A 224 17.34 3.37 -13.26
N HIS A 225 16.16 3.18 -13.85
CA HIS A 225 14.90 3.48 -13.21
C HIS A 225 14.08 2.21 -13.14
N GLY A 226 13.34 2.04 -12.05
CA GLY A 226 12.48 0.90 -11.78
C GLY A 226 11.34 1.29 -10.86
N HIS A 227 10.45 0.34 -10.59
CA HIS A 227 9.27 0.51 -9.75
C HIS A 227 9.62 0.33 -8.26
N PHE A 228 10.38 1.27 -7.69
CA PHE A 228 10.80 1.28 -6.28
C PHE A 228 11.40 -0.05 -5.76
N PRO A 229 12.45 -0.59 -6.41
CA PRO A 229 13.01 -1.90 -6.06
C PRO A 229 13.74 -1.86 -4.73
N LYS A 230 13.45 -2.78 -3.82
CA LYS A 230 14.02 -2.82 -2.45
C LYS A 230 15.57 -2.85 -2.40
N THR A 231 16.22 -3.42 -3.40
CA THR A 231 17.69 -3.49 -3.55
C THR A 231 18.05 -3.72 -5.02
N PHE A 232 19.33 -3.65 -5.38
CA PHE A 232 19.80 -3.89 -6.74
C PHE A 232 19.62 -5.38 -7.11
N GLY A 233 18.70 -5.66 -8.05
CA GLY A 233 18.37 -7.01 -8.47
C GLY A 233 19.38 -7.63 -9.44
N GLY A 234 19.27 -8.94 -9.69
CA GLY A 234 20.04 -9.63 -10.74
C GLY A 234 21.54 -9.74 -10.47
N PHE A 235 21.99 -9.53 -9.23
CA PHE A 235 23.39 -9.64 -8.84
C PHE A 235 23.52 -10.47 -7.57
N ARG A 236 24.30 -11.55 -7.61
CA ARG A 236 24.45 -12.46 -6.46
C ARG A 236 25.85 -13.08 -6.36
N PRO A 237 26.60 -12.81 -5.28
CA PRO A 237 27.89 -13.48 -5.03
C PRO A 237 27.80 -14.98 -4.80
N GLU A 238 26.68 -15.47 -4.24
CA GLU A 238 26.51 -16.90 -3.92
C GLU A 238 25.99 -17.71 -5.12
N PRO A 239 26.51 -18.95 -5.33
CA PRO A 239 25.97 -19.87 -6.34
C PRO A 239 24.51 -20.25 -6.09
N PRO A 240 23.73 -20.62 -7.13
CA PRO A 240 22.33 -21.03 -7.00
C PRO A 240 22.09 -22.04 -5.89
N THR A 241 21.09 -21.75 -5.05
CA THR A 241 20.63 -22.61 -3.95
C THR A 241 19.31 -23.30 -4.26
N ALA A 242 18.53 -22.78 -5.20
CA ALA A 242 17.32 -23.43 -5.69
C ALA A 242 17.66 -24.74 -6.44
N PRO A 243 16.78 -25.74 -6.47
CA PRO A 243 16.96 -26.94 -7.26
C PRO A 243 16.94 -26.63 -8.77
N GLU A 244 17.90 -27.17 -9.53
CA GLU A 244 17.95 -27.00 -10.99
C GLU A 244 16.70 -27.54 -11.70
N ASN A 245 16.16 -28.64 -11.18
CA ASN A 245 14.91 -29.23 -11.63
C ASN A 245 13.90 -29.18 -10.48
N ASP A 246 13.00 -28.20 -10.51
CA ASP A 246 11.79 -28.19 -9.71
C ASP A 246 10.55 -28.36 -10.61
N ASP A 247 9.44 -28.75 -10.00
CA ASP A 247 8.13 -28.86 -10.68
C ASP A 247 7.26 -27.60 -10.47
N VAL A 248 7.86 -26.50 -10.01
CA VAL A 248 7.13 -25.26 -9.71
C VAL A 248 6.92 -24.48 -10.99
N TYR A 249 5.70 -24.53 -11.51
CA TYR A 249 5.34 -23.86 -12.76
C TYR A 249 5.17 -22.34 -12.58
N ASN A 250 5.95 -21.56 -13.33
CA ASN A 250 5.78 -20.12 -13.45
C ASN A 250 4.87 -19.79 -14.66
N ALA A 251 3.63 -19.39 -14.38
CA ALA A 251 2.64 -19.09 -15.42
C ALA A 251 3.01 -17.89 -16.30
N ARG A 252 3.79 -16.93 -15.79
CA ARG A 252 4.21 -15.73 -16.54
C ARG A 252 5.17 -16.07 -17.69
N PHE A 253 6.06 -17.05 -17.47
CA PHE A 253 7.07 -17.43 -18.45
C PHE A 253 6.84 -18.80 -19.09
N GLY A 254 5.88 -19.59 -18.58
CA GLY A 254 5.54 -20.90 -19.12
C GLY A 254 6.61 -21.97 -18.89
N ILE A 255 7.37 -21.86 -17.81
CA ILE A 255 8.51 -22.75 -17.50
C ILE A 255 8.49 -23.19 -16.03
N THR A 256 9.17 -24.30 -15.73
CA THR A 256 9.51 -24.75 -14.37
C THR A 256 10.98 -24.40 -14.06
N GLY A 257 11.40 -24.49 -12.80
CA GLY A 257 12.79 -24.18 -12.39
C GLY A 257 13.15 -22.70 -12.46
N TYR A 258 12.15 -21.81 -12.50
CA TYR A 258 12.38 -20.37 -12.73
C TYR A 258 13.28 -19.74 -11.65
N GLU A 259 13.13 -20.15 -10.38
CA GLU A 259 13.95 -19.62 -9.29
C GLU A 259 15.44 -19.96 -9.48
N TYR A 260 15.75 -21.19 -9.89
CA TYR A 260 17.12 -21.58 -10.19
C TYR A 260 17.70 -20.76 -11.33
N ILE A 261 16.95 -20.58 -12.43
CA ILE A 261 17.38 -19.78 -13.57
C ILE A 261 17.70 -18.34 -13.11
N GLN A 262 16.83 -17.71 -12.33
CA GLN A 262 17.08 -16.36 -11.81
C GLN A 262 18.35 -16.28 -10.96
N GLN A 263 18.55 -17.23 -10.05
CA GLN A 263 19.74 -17.25 -9.19
C GLN A 263 21.02 -17.50 -10.00
N LYS A 264 20.94 -18.38 -11.01
CA LYS A 264 22.07 -18.71 -11.89
C LYS A 264 22.49 -17.50 -12.71
N GLU A 265 21.56 -16.84 -13.39
CA GLU A 265 21.88 -15.65 -14.19
C GLU A 265 22.43 -14.50 -13.32
N ALA A 266 21.88 -14.32 -12.11
CA ALA A 266 22.40 -13.32 -11.16
C ALA A 266 23.83 -13.64 -10.67
N HIS A 267 24.15 -14.93 -10.51
CA HIS A 267 25.49 -15.38 -10.14
C HIS A 267 26.48 -15.31 -11.29
N ASP A 268 26.06 -15.69 -12.50
CA ASP A 268 26.90 -15.58 -13.70
C ASP A 268 27.24 -14.10 -13.98
N PHE A 269 26.29 -13.18 -13.77
CA PHE A 269 26.56 -11.75 -13.84
C PHE A 269 27.57 -11.30 -12.77
N TYR A 270 27.48 -11.80 -11.54
CA TYR A 270 28.50 -11.53 -10.51
C TYR A 270 29.89 -12.02 -10.94
N GLN A 271 30.02 -13.25 -11.44
CA GLN A 271 31.29 -13.81 -11.91
C GLN A 271 31.89 -12.95 -13.03
N GLN A 272 31.04 -12.47 -13.95
CA GLN A 272 31.45 -11.55 -14.99
C GLN A 272 31.89 -10.20 -14.39
N TRP A 273 31.11 -9.63 -13.48
CA TRP A 273 31.36 -8.33 -12.84
C TRP A 273 32.71 -8.25 -12.13
N VAL A 274 33.13 -9.34 -11.49
CA VAL A 274 34.41 -9.41 -10.77
C VAL A 274 35.60 -9.81 -11.64
N SER A 275 35.36 -10.26 -12.89
CA SER A 275 36.43 -10.66 -13.80
C SER A 275 37.32 -9.47 -14.21
N ASP A 276 38.58 -9.76 -14.56
CA ASP A 276 39.57 -8.73 -14.91
C ASP A 276 39.21 -7.96 -16.20
N ASP A 277 38.54 -8.62 -17.15
CA ASP A 277 38.22 -8.06 -18.46
C ASP A 277 36.90 -7.29 -18.51
N PHE A 278 36.14 -7.24 -17.40
CA PHE A 278 34.86 -6.54 -17.37
C PHE A 278 35.02 -5.04 -17.11
N PRO A 279 34.32 -4.15 -17.84
CA PRO A 279 34.40 -2.71 -17.60
C PRO A 279 34.01 -2.33 -16.17
N ARG A 280 34.75 -1.41 -15.55
CA ARG A 280 34.41 -0.90 -14.21
C ARG A 280 33.52 0.33 -14.33
N PHE A 281 32.31 0.25 -13.78
CA PHE A 281 31.37 1.34 -13.69
C PHE A 281 30.53 1.21 -12.42
N ILE A 282 29.87 2.30 -12.02
CA ILE A 282 28.88 2.28 -10.96
C ILE A 282 27.51 2.20 -11.62
N ALA A 283 26.68 1.25 -11.18
CA ALA A 283 25.29 1.19 -11.55
C ALA A 283 24.42 1.69 -10.39
N VAL A 284 23.47 2.58 -10.70
CA VAL A 284 22.56 3.18 -9.72
C VAL A 284 21.14 2.93 -10.16
N GLU A 285 20.33 2.47 -9.22
CA GLU A 285 18.89 2.35 -9.37
C GLU A 285 18.22 3.30 -8.39
N ILE A 286 17.54 4.32 -8.92
CA ILE A 286 16.95 5.38 -8.11
C ILE A 286 15.66 4.87 -7.46
N GLN A 287 15.50 5.20 -6.17
CA GLN A 287 14.27 5.04 -5.42
C GLN A 287 13.76 6.44 -5.02
N HIS A 288 12.73 6.92 -5.71
CA HIS A 288 12.11 8.19 -5.38
C HIS A 288 10.76 7.96 -4.69
N GLN A 289 10.70 8.29 -3.40
CA GLN A 289 9.43 8.23 -2.68
C GLN A 289 8.48 9.28 -3.26
N ASN A 290 7.31 8.83 -3.71
CA ASN A 290 6.28 9.69 -4.26
C ASN A 290 4.92 9.33 -3.65
N PRO A 291 4.24 10.27 -2.95
CA PRO A 291 2.90 10.07 -2.42
C PRO A 291 1.80 9.71 -3.45
N TYR A 292 2.03 9.91 -4.75
CA TYR A 292 1.01 9.65 -5.78
C TYR A 292 1.03 8.22 -6.34
N TYR A 293 2.19 7.75 -6.80
CA TYR A 293 2.39 6.41 -7.37
C TYR A 293 3.88 6.10 -7.48
N ASP A 294 4.24 4.82 -7.56
CA ASP A 294 5.59 4.40 -7.93
C ASP A 294 5.77 4.59 -9.45
N ASP A 295 6.54 5.61 -9.83
CA ASP A 295 6.88 5.82 -11.24
C ASP A 295 8.17 5.08 -11.60
N SER A 296 8.25 4.55 -12.81
CA SER A 296 9.49 4.10 -13.45
C SER A 296 10.28 5.23 -14.12
N TYR A 297 9.78 6.47 -14.07
CA TYR A 297 10.41 7.66 -14.63
C TYR A 297 10.49 8.76 -13.57
N ALA A 298 11.66 8.91 -12.95
CA ALA A 298 11.91 10.03 -12.05
C ALA A 298 11.79 11.35 -12.83
N VAL A 299 10.98 12.30 -12.35
CA VAL A 299 10.92 13.67 -12.88
C VAL A 299 11.69 14.61 -11.96
#